data_AF-A0A8S3JYE4-F1
#
_entry.id   AF-A0A8S3JYE4-F1
#
_cell.length_a   1.000
_cell.length_b   1.000
_cell.length_c   1.000
_cell.angle_alpha   90.00
_cell.angle_beta   90.00
_cell.angle_gamma   90.00
#
_symmetry.space_group_name_H-M   'P 1'
#
loop_
_entity.id
_entity.type
_entity.pdbx_description
1 polymer ?
#
loop_
_entity_poly.entity_id
_entity_poly.type
_entity_poly.pdbx_seq_one_letter_code
_entity_poly.pdbx_strand_id
1 'polypeptide(L)' 'NGILSLATVKRWCGMIDETGSINLRYSPGRPRTARTKGAINKVKKKLQENKVSSRKLALELDISRTSAQRILRDDLGC' A
#
# COMPACT_ATOMS: atom_id res chain seq x y z
N ASN A 1 8.90 -23.12 28.02
CA ASN A 1 10.25 -23.06 27.41
C ASN A 1 10.15 -23.40 25.94
N GLY A 2 9.91 -22.39 25.10
CA GLY A 2 9.80 -22.59 23.65
C GLY A 2 11.18 -22.78 23.05
N ILE A 3 11.42 -23.92 22.40
CA ILE A 3 12.65 -24.16 21.64
C ILE A 3 12.61 -23.27 20.39
N LEU A 4 13.52 -22.31 20.31
CA LEU A 4 13.71 -21.51 19.09
C LEU A 4 14.53 -22.34 18.09
N SER A 5 14.06 -22.42 16.84
CA SER A 5 14.81 -23.11 15.80
C SER A 5 16.05 -22.30 15.37
N LEU A 6 17.11 -22.98 14.94
CA LEU A 6 18.30 -22.34 14.37
C LEU A 6 17.94 -21.43 13.18
N ALA A 7 16.92 -21.78 12.41
CA ALA A 7 16.42 -20.97 11.31
C ALA A 7 15.83 -19.62 11.78
N THR A 8 15.10 -19.62 12.90
CA THR A 8 14.58 -18.39 13.51
C THR A 8 15.73 -17.49 13.98
N VAL A 9 16.74 -18.06 14.63
CA VAL A 9 17.92 -17.32 15.09
C VAL A 9 18.66 -16.68 13.91
N LYS A 10 18.93 -17.44 12.85
CA LYS A 10 19.59 -16.92 11.64
C LYS A 10 18.80 -15.79 10.97
N ARG A 11 17.47 -15.93 10.89
CA ARG A 11 16.59 -14.89 10.33
C ARG A 11 16.64 -13.60 11.15
N TRP A 12 16.71 -13.70 12.48
CA TRP A 12 16.82 -12.53 13.35
C TRP A 12 18.16 -11.84 13.22
N CYS A 13 19.27 -12.58 13.22
CA CYS A 13 20.60 -12.02 12.99
C CYS A 13 20.67 -11.26 11.65
N GLY A 14 20.22 -11.88 10.55
CA GLY A 14 20.22 -11.21 9.24
C GLY A 14 19.36 -9.95 9.21
N MET A 15 18.19 -9.95 9.88
CA MET A 15 17.36 -8.75 9.99
C MET A 15 18.05 -7.63 10.78
N ILE A 16 18.72 -7.96 11.88
CA ILE A 16 19.46 -7.01 12.70
C ILE A 16 20.62 -6.43 11.89
N ASP A 17 21.38 -7.26 11.17
CA ASP A 17 22.48 -6.81 10.33
C ASP A 17 22.00 -5.88 9.20
N GLU A 18 20.85 -6.17 8.59
CA GLU A 18 20.26 -5.33 7.53
C GLU A 18 19.69 -4.00 8.03
N THR A 19 19.11 -3.97 9.23
CA THR A 19 18.30 -2.83 9.71
C THR A 19 18.88 -2.07 10.89
N GLY A 20 19.87 -2.65 11.57
CA GLY A 20 20.37 -2.18 12.86
C GLY A 20 19.35 -2.26 14.01
N SER A 21 18.24 -3.00 13.83
CA SER A 21 17.11 -2.99 14.76
C SER A 21 16.74 -4.40 15.21
N ILE A 22 16.49 -4.54 16.52
CA ILE A 22 15.97 -5.77 17.13
C ILE A 22 14.44 -5.90 17.00
N ASN A 23 13.78 -4.88 16.46
CA ASN A 23 12.34 -4.92 16.26
C ASN A 23 12.02 -5.85 15.10
N LEU A 24 11.20 -6.87 15.37
CA LEU A 24 10.72 -7.78 14.34
C LEU A 24 10.01 -6.97 13.25
N ARG A 25 10.46 -7.09 11.99
CA ARG A 25 9.68 -6.59 10.84
C ARG A 25 8.29 -7.21 10.88
N TYR A 26 7.25 -6.38 10.82
CA TYR A 26 5.89 -6.85 10.60
C TYR A 26 5.85 -7.73 9.35
N SER A 27 5.17 -8.88 9.44
CA SER A 27 4.91 -9.69 8.26
C SER A 27 4.22 -8.81 7.22
N PRO A 28 4.78 -8.68 6.00
CA PRO A 28 4.12 -7.89 4.97
C PRO A 28 2.77 -8.55 4.70
N GLY A 29 1.70 -7.82 4.97
CA GLY A 29 0.36 -8.25 4.62
C GLY A 29 0.18 -8.32 3.10
N ARG A 30 -1.06 -8.57 2.65
CA ARG A 30 -1.36 -8.63 1.21
C ARG A 30 -0.89 -7.33 0.51
N PRO A 31 -0.11 -7.43 -0.58
CA PRO A 31 0.30 -6.26 -1.36
C PRO A 31 -0.90 -5.43 -1.81
N ARG A 32 -0.78 -4.10 -1.73
CA ARG A 32 -1.82 -3.18 -2.22
C ARG A 32 -1.81 -3.19 -3.75
N THR A 33 -2.88 -3.69 -4.36
CA THR A 33 -3.01 -3.75 -5.83
C THR A 33 -3.74 -2.54 -6.40
N ALA A 34 -4.81 -2.08 -5.76
CA ALA A 34 -5.63 -0.97 -6.27
C ALA A 34 -5.14 0.42 -5.86
N ARG A 35 -4.42 0.53 -4.73
CA ARG A 35 -4.02 1.81 -4.12
C ARG A 35 -2.51 2.03 -4.18
N THR A 36 -1.95 1.77 -5.36
CA THR A 36 -0.53 2.01 -5.63
C THR A 36 -0.29 3.51 -5.78
N LYS A 37 0.95 3.97 -5.56
CA LYS A 37 1.33 5.38 -5.79
C LYS A 37 0.99 5.84 -7.22
N GLY A 38 1.17 4.97 -8.20
CA GLY A 38 0.80 5.23 -9.60
C GLY A 38 -0.69 5.47 -9.80
N ALA A 39 -1.55 4.65 -9.17
CA ALA A 39 -3.01 4.83 -9.23
C ALA A 39 -3.44 6.15 -8.58
N ILE A 40 -2.90 6.47 -7.40
CA ILE A 40 -3.18 7.73 -6.69
C ILE A 40 -2.79 8.93 -7.56
N ASN A 41 -1.60 8.91 -8.16
CA ASN A 41 -1.14 9.98 -9.03
C ASN A 41 -1.99 10.15 -10.29
N LYS A 42 -2.45 9.04 -10.91
CA LYS A 42 -3.37 9.11 -12.06
C LYS A 42 -4.71 9.75 -11.68
N VAL A 43 -5.31 9.33 -10.55
CA VAL A 43 -6.55 9.93 -10.03
C VAL A 43 -6.35 11.41 -9.74
N LYS A 44 -5.25 11.78 -9.06
CA LYS A 44 -4.92 13.17 -8.73
C LYS A 44 -4.78 14.03 -9.99
N LYS A 45 -4.02 13.57 -10.98
CA LYS A 45 -3.84 14.29 -12.25
C LYS A 45 -5.17 14.50 -12.95
N LYS A 46 -6.02 13.46 -12.99
CA LYS A 46 -7.32 13.55 -13.65
C LYS A 46 -8.26 14.54 -12.96
N LEU A 47 -8.25 14.56 -11.62
CA LEU A 47 -9.02 15.50 -10.82
C LEU A 47 -8.57 16.96 -11.02
N GLN A 48 -7.26 17.18 -11.23
CA GLN A 48 -6.71 18.49 -11.56
C GLN A 48 -7.08 18.95 -12.98
N GLU A 49 -7.10 18.04 -13.95
CA GLU A 49 -7.53 18.34 -15.31
C GLU A 49 -9.02 18.69 -15.36
N ASN A 50 -9.87 17.89 -14.72
CA ASN A 50 -11.32 18.06 -14.70
C ASN A 50 -11.93 17.50 -13.42
N LYS A 51 -12.83 18.27 -12.78
CA LYS A 51 -13.62 17.75 -11.65
C LYS A 51 -14.69 16.79 -12.17
N VAL A 52 -14.42 15.49 -12.05
CA VAL A 52 -15.31 14.41 -12.47
C VAL A 52 -15.76 13.56 -11.28
N SER A 53 -16.93 12.93 -11.41
CA SER A 53 -17.45 12.04 -10.37
C SER A 53 -16.58 10.79 -10.19
N SER A 54 -16.61 10.20 -9.00
CA SER A 54 -15.88 8.95 -8.69
C SER A 54 -16.23 7.79 -9.62
N ARG A 55 -17.48 7.74 -10.13
CA ARG A 55 -17.90 6.75 -11.13
C ARG A 55 -17.16 6.95 -12.45
N LYS A 56 -17.05 8.20 -12.93
CA LYS A 56 -16.36 8.50 -14.19
C LYS A 56 -14.86 8.25 -14.08
N LEU A 57 -14.23 8.62 -12.95
CA LEU A 57 -12.83 8.29 -12.66
C LEU A 57 -12.57 6.78 -12.66
N ALA A 58 -13.47 6.00 -12.05
CA ALA A 58 -13.35 4.56 -11.99
C ALA A 58 -13.36 3.92 -13.39
N LEU A 59 -14.26 4.37 -14.27
CA LEU A 59 -14.36 3.92 -15.66
C LEU A 59 -13.13 4.32 -16.47
N GLU A 60 -12.69 5.57 -16.37
CA GLU A 60 -11.56 6.08 -17.16
C GLU A 60 -10.21 5.48 -16.75
N LEU A 61 -10.06 5.11 -15.47
CA LEU A 61 -8.80 4.58 -14.93
C LEU A 61 -8.80 3.06 -14.76
N ASP A 62 -9.87 2.39 -15.20
CA ASP A 62 -10.08 0.94 -15.07
C ASP A 62 -9.83 0.43 -13.64
N ILE A 63 -10.43 1.13 -12.66
CA ILE A 63 -10.38 0.75 -11.24
C ILE A 63 -11.79 0.60 -10.70
N SER A 64 -11.96 -0.20 -9.64
CA SER A 64 -13.26 -0.29 -9.00
C SER A 64 -13.69 1.06 -8.42
N ARG A 65 -14.99 1.35 -8.47
CA ARG A 65 -15.58 2.57 -7.89
C ARG A 65 -15.22 2.76 -6.42
N THR A 66 -15.22 1.68 -5.65
CA THR A 66 -14.81 1.67 -4.23
C THR A 66 -13.34 2.02 -4.05
N SER A 67 -12.46 1.59 -4.96
CA SER A 67 -11.05 1.98 -4.93
C SER A 67 -10.87 3.45 -5.27
N ALA A 68 -11.54 3.93 -6.32
CA ALA A 68 -11.52 5.36 -6.69
C ALA A 68 -12.02 6.24 -5.53
N GLN A 69 -13.13 5.86 -4.89
CA GLN A 69 -13.70 6.60 -3.76
C GLN A 69 -12.77 6.59 -2.54
N ARG A 70 -12.11 5.47 -2.25
CA ARG A 70 -11.10 5.40 -1.20
C ARG A 70 -9.90 6.29 -1.50
N ILE A 71 -9.42 6.32 -2.73
CA ILE A 71 -8.30 7.20 -3.12
C ILE A 71 -8.68 8.67 -2.93
N LEU A 72 -9.88 9.06 -3.37
CA LEU A 72 -10.36 10.43 -3.20
C LEU A 72 -10.41 10.84 -1.72
N ARG A 73 -11.05 10.02 -0.89
CA ARG A 73 -11.25 10.35 0.53
C ARG A 73 -9.98 10.19 1.37
N ASP A 74 -9.33 9.03 1.28
CA ASP A 74 -8.26 8.63 2.21
C ASP A 74 -6.89 9.19 1.78
N ASP A 75 -6.66 9.40 0.47
CA ASP A 75 -5.35 9.85 -0.06
C ASP A 75 -5.37 11.30 -0.58
N LEU A 76 -6.51 11.82 -1.06
CA LEU A 76 -6.61 13.17 -1.65
C LEU A 76 -7.45 14.16 -0.83
N GLY A 77 -8.12 13.73 0.23
CA GLY A 77 -8.96 14.59 1.09
C GLY A 77 -10.16 15.21 0.38
N CYS A 78 -10.69 14.54 -0.65
CA CYS A 78 -11.78 14.99 -1.51
C CYS A 78 -13.06 14.17 -1.32
#